data_AF-A0A942B7R2-F1
#
_entry.id   AF-A0A942B7R2-F1
#
_cell.length_a   1.000
_cell.length_b   1.000
_cell.length_c   1.000
_cell.angle_alpha   90.00
_cell.angle_beta   90.00
_cell.angle_gamma   90.00
#
_symmetry.space_group_name_H-M   'P 1'
#
loop_
_entity.id
_entity.type
_entity.pdbx_description
1 polymer ?
#
loop_
_entity_poly.entity_id
_entity_poly.type
_entity_poly.pdbx_seq_one_letter_code
_entity_poly.pdbx_strand_id
1 'polypeptide(L)'
;MTNLDRFRPWFWAATAYNAVWGAIAGLFPNAMFAWLGLPPPHEPWLFQCIGMIVGVYALGYALVALDPVRYGVFAWLGIIGKVLGPIGFLLGALQGQIPWRFGWINVTNDLIWLPVFCLFAYRHYKAGYLLKS
;
A
#
# COMPACT_ATOMS: atom_id res chain seq x y z
N MET A 1 -27.40 -0.19 -0.34
CA MET A 1 -26.10 -0.87 -0.43
C MET A 1 -25.71 -0.94 -1.91
N THR A 2 -24.56 -0.38 -2.27
CA THR A 2 -24.03 -0.43 -3.63
C THR A 2 -23.28 -1.75 -3.86
N ASN A 3 -23.05 -2.13 -5.12
CA ASN A 3 -22.21 -3.29 -5.44
C ASN A 3 -20.77 -3.14 -4.90
N LEU A 4 -20.35 -1.91 -4.58
CA LEU A 4 -19.03 -1.60 -4.04
C LEU A 4 -18.90 -1.85 -2.54
N ASP A 5 -20.00 -1.95 -1.79
CA ASP A 5 -19.96 -2.13 -0.32
C ASP A 5 -19.28 -3.44 0.10
N ARG A 6 -19.31 -4.46 -0.77
CA ARG A 6 -18.62 -5.74 -0.55
C ARG A 6 -17.09 -5.63 -0.46
N PHE A 7 -16.52 -4.51 -0.91
CA PHE A 7 -15.08 -4.26 -0.84
C PHE A 7 -14.66 -3.54 0.45
N ARG A 8 -15.61 -3.02 1.24
CA ARG A 8 -15.31 -2.29 2.48
C ARG A 8 -14.42 -3.08 3.46
N PRO A 9 -14.64 -4.39 3.70
CA PRO A 9 -13.75 -5.14 4.60
C PRO A 9 -12.30 -5.18 4.12
N TRP A 10 -12.08 -5.23 2.81
CA TRP A 10 -10.74 -5.22 2.23
C TRP A 10 -10.04 -3.87 2.41
N PHE A 11 -10.76 -2.77 2.22
CA PHE A 11 -10.20 -1.44 2.46
C PHE A 11 -9.94 -1.17 3.95
N TRP A 12 -10.80 -1.66 4.86
CA TRP A 12 -10.50 -1.61 6.29
C TRP A 12 -9.29 -2.45 6.68
N ALA A 13 -9.15 -3.66 6.14
CA ALA A 13 -7.98 -4.49 6.34
C ALA A 13 -6.70 -3.81 5.80
N ALA A 14 -6.78 -3.21 4.61
CA ALA A 14 -5.68 -2.45 4.03
C ALA A 14 -5.33 -1.22 4.89
N THR A 15 -6.32 -0.47 5.39
CA THR A 15 -6.10 0.65 6.33
C THR A 15 -5.37 0.19 7.57
N ALA A 16 -5.87 -0.83 8.26
CA ALA A 16 -5.26 -1.32 9.49
C ALA A 16 -3.82 -1.79 9.23
N TYR A 17 -3.60 -2.57 8.16
CA TYR A 17 -2.29 -3.05 7.78
C TYR A 17 -1.32 -1.89 7.49
N ASN A 18 -1.70 -0.93 6.64
CA ASN A 18 -0.82 0.17 6.24
C ASN A 18 -0.58 1.15 7.40
N ALA A 19 -1.55 1.35 8.29
CA ALA A 19 -1.38 2.17 9.48
C ALA A 19 -0.35 1.54 10.45
N VAL A 20 -0.49 0.23 10.73
CA VAL A 20 0.45 -0.50 11.59
C VAL A 20 1.83 -0.54 10.95
N TRP A 21 1.92 -0.91 9.68
CA TRP A 21 3.20 -0.99 8.98
C TRP A 21 3.88 0.38 8.89
N GLY A 22 3.14 1.42 8.52
CA GLY A 22 3.63 2.80 8.43
C GLY A 22 4.10 3.33 9.78
N ALA A 23 3.38 3.04 10.87
CA ALA A 23 3.80 3.39 12.22
C ALA A 23 5.09 2.67 12.62
N ILE A 24 5.23 1.37 12.32
CA ILE A 24 6.45 0.63 12.61
C ILE A 24 7.63 1.17 11.80
N ALA A 25 7.48 1.38 10.49
CA ALA A 25 8.55 1.90 9.64
C ALA A 25 8.95 3.35 9.99
N GLY A 26 7.97 4.18 10.39
CA GLY A 26 8.19 5.57 10.80
C GLY A 26 8.87 5.71 12.17
N LEU A 27 8.38 4.97 13.18
CA LEU A 27 8.86 5.08 14.56
C LEU A 27 10.07 4.17 14.84
N PHE A 28 10.18 3.05 14.13
CA PHE A 28 11.20 2.02 14.34
C PHE A 28 11.82 1.58 13.00
N PRO A 29 12.55 2.47 12.28
CA PRO A 29 13.01 2.20 10.91
C PRO A 29 13.95 0.99 10.78
N ASN A 30 14.59 0.58 11.86
CA ASN A 30 15.49 -0.59 11.89
C ASN A 30 14.77 -1.91 12.17
N ALA A 31 13.51 -1.88 12.65
CA ALA A 31 12.80 -3.09 13.10
C ALA A 31 12.59 -4.09 11.96
N MET A 32 12.18 -3.61 10.78
CA MET A 32 11.96 -4.46 9.61
C MET A 32 13.25 -5.14 9.12
N PHE A 33 14.37 -4.41 9.14
CA PHE A 33 15.68 -4.94 8.75
C PHE A 33 16.15 -6.01 9.75
N ALA A 34 15.99 -5.76 11.05
CA ALA A 34 16.31 -6.73 12.09
C ALA A 34 15.48 -8.02 11.94
N TRP A 35 14.18 -7.91 11.67
CA TRP A 35 13.30 -9.08 11.46
C TRP A 35 13.68 -9.91 10.23
N LEU A 36 14.18 -9.26 9.17
CA LEU A 36 14.65 -9.94 7.96
C LEU A 36 16.09 -10.46 8.07
N GLY A 37 16.78 -10.22 9.19
CA GLY A 37 18.20 -10.54 9.38
C GLY A 37 19.11 -9.73 8.46
N LEU A 38 18.72 -8.50 8.13
CA LEU A 38 19.45 -7.58 7.27
C LEU A 38 20.23 -6.55 8.11
N PRO A 39 21.37 -6.04 7.59
CA PRO A 39 22.02 -4.89 8.21
C PRO A 39 21.06 -3.69 8.22
N PRO A 40 21.17 -2.80 9.21
CA PRO A 40 20.36 -1.59 9.26
C PRO A 40 20.60 -0.73 8.01
N PRO A 41 19.58 0.03 7.56
CA PRO A 41 19.73 0.92 6.42
C PRO A 41 20.77 2.00 6.73
N HIS A 42 21.58 2.36 5.73
CA HIS A 42 22.55 3.46 5.86
C HIS A 42 21.87 4.79 6.20
N GLU A 43 20.69 5.00 5.60
CA GLU A 43 19.87 6.21 5.77
C GLU A 43 18.49 5.83 6.37
N PRO A 44 18.36 5.66 7.70
CA PRO A 44 17.11 5.25 8.32
C PRO A 44 15.94 6.21 8.05
N TRP A 45 16.23 7.50 7.90
CA TRP A 45 15.23 8.53 7.65
C TRP A 45 14.47 8.33 6.33
N LEU A 46 15.10 7.74 5.30
CA LEU A 46 14.41 7.40 4.06
C LEU A 46 13.33 6.35 4.31
N PHE A 47 13.62 5.36 5.15
CA PHE A 47 12.64 4.33 5.51
C PHE A 47 11.52 4.90 6.38
N GLN A 48 11.83 5.87 7.25
CA GLN A 48 10.81 6.61 8.00
C GLN A 48 9.90 7.43 7.08
N CYS A 49 10.46 8.10 6.08
CA CYS A 49 9.70 8.81 5.06
C CYS A 49 8.74 7.87 4.31
N ILE A 50 9.21 6.68 3.94
CA ILE A 50 8.36 5.64 3.33
C ILE A 50 7.23 5.25 4.30
N GLY A 51 7.54 5.02 5.58
CA GLY A 51 6.54 4.74 6.61
C GLY A 51 5.46 5.81 6.73
N MET A 52 5.83 7.09 6.69
CA MET A 52 4.89 8.21 6.70
C MET A 52 3.99 8.23 5.46
N ILE A 53 4.55 8.00 4.26
CA ILE A 53 3.78 7.92 3.01
C ILE A 53 2.77 6.77 3.06
N VAL A 54 3.19 5.59 3.56
CA VAL A 54 2.30 4.43 3.74
C VAL A 54 1.19 4.74 4.76
N GLY A 55 1.49 5.50 5.82
CA GLY A 55 0.49 6.01 6.76
C GLY A 55 -0.57 6.89 6.08
N VAL A 56 -0.17 7.76 5.15
CA VAL A 56 -1.11 8.58 4.36
C VAL A 56 -2.00 7.71 3.47
N TYR A 57 -1.47 6.63 2.88
CA TYR A 57 -2.30 5.68 2.14
C TYR A 57 -3.36 5.00 3.00
N ALA A 58 -3.06 4.70 4.27
CA ALA A 58 -4.04 4.14 5.19
C ALA A 58 -5.28 5.04 5.35
N LEU A 59 -5.08 6.37 5.40
CA LEU A 59 -6.16 7.36 5.43
C LEU A 59 -6.99 7.33 4.14
N GLY A 60 -6.33 7.29 2.99
CA GLY A 60 -7.02 7.18 1.69
C GLY A 60 -7.89 5.92 1.62
N TYR A 61 -7.38 4.78 2.11
CA TYR A 61 -8.13 3.52 2.14
C TYR A 61 -9.29 3.56 3.14
N ALA A 62 -9.14 4.27 4.26
CA ALA A 62 -10.21 4.44 5.24
C ALA A 62 -11.37 5.24 4.63
N LEU A 63 -11.06 6.30 3.87
CA LEU A 63 -12.05 7.07 3.13
C LEU A 63 -12.80 6.18 2.14
N VAL A 64 -12.10 5.35 1.36
CA VAL A 64 -12.76 4.38 0.46
C VAL A 64 -13.65 3.41 1.24
N ALA A 65 -13.20 2.94 2.40
CA ALA A 65 -13.97 2.03 3.24
C ALA A 65 -15.23 2.71 3.81
N LEU A 66 -15.19 4.01 4.10
CA LEU A 66 -16.30 4.79 4.63
C LEU A 66 -17.37 5.06 3.57
N ASP A 67 -16.96 5.59 2.42
CA ASP A 67 -17.83 5.85 1.27
C ASP A 67 -17.12 5.44 -0.03
N PRO A 68 -17.35 4.18 -0.48
CA PRO A 68 -16.70 3.64 -1.67
C PRO A 68 -17.10 4.34 -2.97
N VAL A 69 -18.24 5.04 -3.00
CA VAL A 69 -18.71 5.77 -4.18
C VAL A 69 -17.98 7.10 -4.27
N ARG A 70 -18.00 7.88 -3.20
CA ARG A 70 -17.39 9.21 -3.16
C ARG A 70 -15.88 9.17 -3.23
N TYR A 71 -15.26 8.22 -2.53
CA TYR A 71 -13.81 8.19 -2.34
C TYR A 71 -13.10 7.13 -3.18
N GLY A 72 -13.81 6.43 -4.08
CA GLY A 72 -13.24 5.34 -4.86
C GLY A 72 -12.03 5.73 -5.73
N VAL A 73 -11.83 7.01 -6.03
CA VAL A 73 -10.63 7.51 -6.73
C VAL A 73 -9.32 7.18 -5.99
N PHE A 74 -9.33 7.11 -4.65
CA PHE A 74 -8.13 6.78 -3.88
C PHE A 74 -7.65 5.34 -4.11
N ALA A 75 -8.50 4.44 -4.60
CA ALA A 75 -8.06 3.10 -4.99
C ALA A 75 -7.06 3.14 -6.15
N TRP A 76 -7.18 4.10 -7.08
CA TRP A 76 -6.20 4.28 -8.17
C TRP A 76 -4.83 4.70 -7.65
N LEU A 77 -4.79 5.64 -6.69
CA LEU A 77 -3.55 6.04 -6.03
C LEU A 77 -2.91 4.84 -5.31
N GLY A 78 -3.74 4.01 -4.67
CA GLY A 78 -3.30 2.76 -4.06
C GLY A 78 -2.70 1.79 -5.06
N ILE A 79 -3.31 1.60 -6.24
CA ILE A 79 -2.78 0.73 -7.30
C ILE A 79 -1.42 1.25 -7.78
N ILE A 80 -1.31 2.54 -8.06
CA ILE A 80 -0.04 3.13 -8.55
C ILE A 80 1.08 2.90 -7.53
N GLY A 81 0.85 3.21 -6.25
CA GLY A 81 1.84 2.96 -5.21
C GLY A 81 2.27 1.49 -5.13
N LYS A 82 1.30 0.57 -5.20
CA LYS A 82 1.52 -0.88 -5.13
C LYS A 82 2.13 -1.51 -6.38
N VAL A 83 2.20 -0.77 -7.48
CA VAL A 83 2.95 -1.19 -8.69
C VAL A 83 4.38 -0.61 -8.65
N LEU A 84 4.53 0.65 -8.25
CA LEU A 84 5.84 1.31 -8.21
C LEU A 84 6.77 0.71 -7.15
N GLY A 85 6.26 0.28 -6.00
CA GLY A 85 7.05 -0.40 -4.96
C GLY A 85 7.76 -1.67 -5.46
N PRO A 86 7.02 -2.65 -6.03
CA PRO A 86 7.60 -3.82 -6.66
C PRO A 86 8.59 -3.52 -7.78
N ILE A 87 8.32 -2.52 -8.63
CA ILE A 87 9.26 -2.11 -9.69
C ILE A 87 10.57 -1.59 -9.07
N GLY A 88 10.49 -0.69 -8.09
CA GLY A 88 11.67 -0.16 -7.41
C GLY A 88 12.52 -1.24 -6.74
N PHE A 89 11.86 -2.19 -6.06
CA PHE A 89 12.54 -3.36 -5.49
C PHE A 89 13.22 -4.23 -6.56
N LEU A 90 12.52 -4.57 -7.65
CA LEU A 90 13.08 -5.40 -8.71
C LEU A 90 14.33 -4.76 -9.30
N LEU A 91 14.30 -3.46 -9.57
CA LEU A 91 15.46 -2.73 -10.08
C LEU A 91 16.63 -2.78 -9.09
N GLY A 92 16.39 -2.51 -7.80
CA GLY A 92 17.43 -2.56 -6.76
C GLY A 92 17.97 -3.97 -6.52
N ALA A 93 17.12 -5.01 -6.58
CA ALA A 93 17.51 -6.39 -6.41
C ALA A 93 18.35 -6.91 -7.60
N LEU A 94 17.96 -6.55 -8.82
CA LEU A 94 18.72 -6.89 -10.03
C LEU A 94 20.09 -6.20 -10.08
N GLN A 95 20.23 -5.03 -9.45
CA GLN A 95 21.50 -4.31 -9.31
C GLN A 95 22.33 -4.76 -8.09
N GLY A 96 21.85 -5.73 -7.31
CA GLY A 96 22.55 -6.22 -6.11
C GLY A 96 22.54 -5.24 -4.92
N GLN A 97 21.73 -4.18 -4.97
CA GLN A 97 21.64 -3.15 -3.93
C GLN A 97 20.73 -3.57 -2.78
N ILE A 98 19.71 -4.39 -3.07
CA ILE A 98 18.71 -4.84 -2.10
C ILE A 98 18.65 -6.37 -2.12
N PRO A 99 18.71 -7.06 -0.97
CA PRO A 99 18.56 -8.51 -0.91
C PRO A 99 17.18 -8.97 -1.37
N TRP A 100 17.11 -10.10 -2.09
CA TRP A 100 15.84 -10.68 -2.55
C TRP A 100 14.84 -10.98 -1.42
N ARG A 101 15.32 -11.23 -0.20
CA ARG A 101 14.48 -11.41 1.00
C ARG A 101 13.59 -10.19 1.28
N PHE A 102 14.01 -9.00 0.87
CA PHE A 102 13.20 -7.78 0.98
C PHE A 102 11.91 -7.87 0.14
N GLY A 103 11.87 -8.74 -0.87
CA GLY A 103 10.68 -8.98 -1.69
C GLY A 103 9.47 -9.45 -0.88
N TRP A 104 9.67 -10.07 0.29
CA TRP A 104 8.56 -10.42 1.20
C TRP A 104 7.81 -9.19 1.74
N ILE A 105 8.50 -8.06 1.90
CA ILE A 105 7.85 -6.79 2.26
C ILE A 105 6.88 -6.39 1.16
N ASN A 106 7.26 -6.51 -0.12
CA ASN A 106 6.40 -6.14 -1.24
C ASN A 106 5.24 -7.11 -1.45
N VAL A 107 5.44 -8.41 -1.18
CA VAL A 107 4.34 -9.37 -1.22
C VAL A 107 3.23 -8.93 -0.25
N THR A 108 3.60 -8.63 0.99
CA THR A 108 2.67 -8.28 2.07
C THR A 108 2.13 -6.86 1.98
N ASN A 109 2.93 -5.89 1.51
CA ASN A 109 2.52 -4.50 1.34
C ASN A 109 1.73 -4.25 0.07
N ASP A 110 2.03 -4.97 -1.02
CA ASP A 110 1.57 -4.60 -2.35
C ASP A 110 0.78 -5.71 -3.03
N LEU A 111 1.41 -6.86 -3.28
CA LEU A 111 0.90 -7.86 -4.21
C LEU A 111 -0.41 -8.50 -3.78
N ILE A 112 -0.60 -8.78 -2.49
CA ILE A 112 -1.84 -9.42 -1.99
C ILE A 112 -3.07 -8.50 -2.11
N TRP A 113 -2.87 -7.18 -2.14
CA TRP A 113 -3.95 -6.19 -2.19
C TRP A 113 -4.33 -5.82 -3.62
N LEU A 114 -3.37 -5.92 -4.55
CA LEU A 114 -3.50 -5.47 -5.94
C LEU A 114 -4.75 -6.02 -6.67
N PRO A 115 -5.06 -7.33 -6.60
CA PRO A 115 -6.21 -7.88 -7.33
C PRO A 115 -7.54 -7.25 -6.91
N VAL A 116 -7.71 -7.03 -5.60
CA VAL A 116 -8.92 -6.45 -5.02
C VAL A 116 -9.03 -4.98 -5.37
N PHE A 117 -7.93 -4.24 -5.26
CA PHE A 117 -7.88 -2.82 -5.61
C PHE A 117 -8.19 -2.60 -7.09
N CYS A 118 -7.59 -3.36 -8.00
CA CYS A 118 -7.86 -3.29 -9.44
C CYS A 118 -9.32 -3.63 -9.76
N LEU A 119 -9.87 -4.70 -9.16
CA LEU A 119 -11.27 -5.08 -9.39
C LEU A 119 -12.23 -4.01 -8.88
N PHE A 120 -11.95 -3.43 -7.71
CA PHE A 120 -12.74 -2.33 -7.15
C PHE A 120 -12.69 -1.11 -8.08
N ALA A 121 -11.49 -0.66 -8.46
CA ALA A 121 -11.27 0.52 -9.27
C ALA A 121 -11.95 0.40 -10.65
N TYR A 122 -11.86 -0.79 -11.27
CA TYR A 122 -12.56 -1.10 -12.52
C TYR A 122 -14.10 -0.98 -12.36
N ARG A 123 -14.67 -1.52 -11.28
CA ARG A 123 -16.12 -1.43 -11.03
C ARG A 123 -16.58 -0.02 -10.71
N HIS A 124 -15.80 0.72 -9.95
CA HIS A 124 -16.05 2.13 -9.64
C HIS A 124 -16.06 2.99 -10.91
N TYR A 125 -15.08 2.79 -11.79
CA TYR A 125 -15.03 3.43 -13.10
C TYR A 125 -16.23 3.05 -13.99
N LYS A 126 -16.54 1.75 -14.11
CA LYS A 126 -17.64 1.27 -14.95
C LYS A 126 -19.02 1.80 -14.49
N ALA A 127 -19.18 2.03 -13.19
CA ALA A 127 -20.40 2.63 -12.64
C ALA A 127 -20.51 4.15 -12.88
N GLY A 128 -19.51 4.78 -13.48
CA GLY A 128 -19.51 6.20 -13.83
C GLY A 128 -19.33 7.14 -12.64
N TYR A 129 -18.83 6.65 -11.51
CA TYR A 129 -18.68 7.46 -10.29
C TYR A 129 -17.49 8.44 -10.36
N LEU A 130 -16.48 8.15 -11.18
CA LEU A 130 -15.34 9.04 -11.41
C LEU A 130 -15.67 10.36 -12.11
N LEU A 131 -16.79 10.43 -12.84
CA LEU A 131 -17.19 11.62 -13.60
C LEU A 131 -18.23 12.48 -12.87
N LYS A 132 -18.62 12.08 -11.65
CA LYS A 132 -19.69 12.70 -10.86
C LYS A 132 -19.22 13.27 -9.52
N SER A 133 -17.92 13.17 -9.22
CA SER A 133 -17.30 13.64 -7.97
C SER A 133 -16.87 15.10 -8.04
#